data_AF-A0A8B6D1G7-F1
#
_entry.id   AF-A0A8B6D1G7-F1
#
_cell.length_a   1.000
_cell.length_b   1.000
_cell.length_c   1.000
_cell.angle_alpha   90.00
_cell.angle_beta   90.00
_cell.angle_gamma   90.00
#
_symmetry.space_group_name_H-M   'P 1'
#
loop_
_entity.id
_entity.type
_entity.pdbx_description
1 polymer ?
#
loop_
_entity_poly.entity_id
_entity_poly.type
_entity_poly.pdbx_seq_one_letter_code
_entity_poly.pdbx_strand_id
1 'polypeptide(L)'
;MQPVMDELYSSINEKGPQDGWNEWVLKWSKLSVEEFLRTNINCDPKKTSYRPWPEAAIRGLQVATYSPAFGTSLVEYLRDALGEWWKNDLQTPVDGMDTIAKNFIKPQLGTNDKTIDLSTKITFGSKVRTVKKKENKVEVTARNIITGTDRTYTADAVIITVPLTILRQIEGDIPDDQRNVLRNIHYRASTKVVLQCKSRFWEKEVGQGGFSKTNLPIGQLHYPSPNDPPPPNKRGLLVVYAWEQDALIFGSQPHAEAIDSAVREITKIHPEMEREFEVGMVQAWFSDNSAQGAHSCLQPYQYIDGMKTLMKPEHPVYLAGEAISYSNGWIQGAIESCLNAAYHLYSHDQK
;
A
#
# COMPACT_ATOMS: atom_id res chain seq x y z
N MET A 1 21.09 10.32 4.46
CA MET A 1 20.49 9.45 3.42
C MET A 1 21.12 9.66 2.05
N GLN A 2 21.39 10.90 1.58
CA GLN A 2 21.97 11.16 0.25
C GLN A 2 23.18 10.28 -0.15
N PRO A 3 24.19 10.01 0.72
CA PRO A 3 25.30 9.15 0.32
C PRO A 3 24.91 7.72 -0.05
N VAL A 4 23.82 7.19 0.53
CA VAL A 4 23.27 5.88 0.18
C VAL A 4 22.65 5.91 -1.22
N MET A 5 22.04 7.03 -1.59
CA MET A 5 21.44 7.25 -2.92
C MET A 5 22.52 7.46 -3.97
N ASP A 6 23.57 8.23 -3.66
CA ASP A 6 24.72 8.43 -4.53
C ASP A 6 25.41 7.09 -4.88
N GLU A 7 25.47 6.17 -3.93
CA GLU A 7 25.97 4.81 -4.16
C GLU A 7 25.10 4.03 -5.15
N LEU A 8 23.77 4.15 -5.08
CA LEU A 8 22.87 3.55 -6.06
C LEU A 8 23.16 4.09 -7.47
N TYR A 9 23.27 5.41 -7.61
CA TYR A 9 23.55 6.02 -8.91
C TYR A 9 24.91 5.60 -9.47
N SER A 10 25.95 5.52 -8.62
CA SER A 10 27.27 5.01 -9.03
C SER A 10 27.16 3.56 -9.50
N SER A 11 26.51 2.70 -8.71
CA SER A 11 26.36 1.28 -9.02
C SER A 11 25.56 1.05 -10.32
N ILE A 12 24.48 1.80 -10.54
CA ILE A 12 23.71 1.77 -11.81
C ILE A 12 24.58 2.22 -12.99
N ASN A 13 25.36 3.28 -12.85
CA ASN A 13 26.23 3.78 -13.92
C ASN A 13 27.35 2.80 -14.28
N GLU A 14 27.88 2.07 -13.29
CA GLU A 14 28.98 1.12 -13.48
C GLU A 14 28.51 -0.25 -13.97
N LYS A 15 27.38 -0.75 -13.47
CA LYS A 15 26.93 -2.15 -13.66
C LYS A 15 25.64 -2.28 -14.46
N GLY A 16 25.00 -1.16 -14.79
CA GLY A 16 23.70 -1.12 -15.42
C GLY A 16 22.53 -1.16 -14.41
N PRO A 17 21.30 -0.86 -14.86
CA PRO A 17 20.16 -0.63 -13.96
C PRO A 17 19.82 -1.83 -13.06
N GLN A 18 19.75 -3.03 -13.64
CA GLN A 18 19.33 -4.23 -12.91
C GLN A 18 20.38 -4.68 -11.89
N ASP A 19 21.64 -4.83 -12.32
CA ASP A 19 22.71 -5.31 -11.45
C ASP A 19 23.09 -4.27 -10.40
N GLY A 20 23.07 -2.99 -10.76
CA GLY A 20 23.32 -1.90 -9.82
C GLY A 20 22.23 -1.78 -8.75
N TRP A 21 20.95 -1.90 -9.16
CA TRP A 21 19.83 -1.99 -8.21
C TRP A 21 19.97 -3.20 -7.28
N ASN A 22 20.25 -4.38 -7.83
CA ASN A 22 20.38 -5.61 -7.06
C ASN A 22 21.52 -5.53 -6.03
N GLU A 23 22.68 -4.99 -6.41
CA GLU A 23 23.79 -4.77 -5.47
C GLU A 23 23.37 -3.83 -4.33
N TRP A 24 22.75 -2.70 -4.68
CA TRP A 24 22.33 -1.71 -3.71
C TRP A 24 21.28 -2.28 -2.74
N VAL A 25 20.28 -3.00 -3.24
CA VAL A 25 19.28 -3.68 -2.42
C VAL A 25 19.93 -4.74 -1.51
N LEU A 26 20.83 -5.57 -2.05
CA LEU A 26 21.53 -6.60 -1.27
C LEU A 26 22.35 -6.03 -0.10
N LYS A 27 22.83 -4.80 -0.24
CA LYS A 27 23.59 -4.09 0.80
C LYS A 27 22.68 -3.40 1.80
N TRP A 28 21.72 -2.61 1.33
CA TRP A 28 21.01 -1.66 2.17
C TRP A 28 19.66 -2.15 2.70
N SER A 29 19.04 -3.16 2.08
CA SER A 29 17.74 -3.67 2.55
C SER A 29 17.82 -4.54 3.81
N LYS A 30 19.03 -4.81 4.30
CA LYS A 30 19.30 -5.60 5.52
C LYS A 30 19.29 -4.77 6.79
N LEU A 31 19.27 -3.45 6.67
CA LEU A 31 19.23 -2.53 7.79
C LEU A 31 17.86 -1.88 7.83
N SER A 32 17.31 -1.72 9.03
CA SER A 32 16.24 -0.77 9.24
C SER A 32 16.75 0.67 9.13
N VAL A 33 15.85 1.64 8.96
CA VAL A 33 16.20 3.07 9.03
C VAL A 33 16.87 3.40 10.36
N GLU A 34 16.36 2.83 11.45
CA GLU A 34 16.90 3.04 12.79
C GLU A 34 18.30 2.42 12.97
N GLU A 35 18.50 1.15 12.60
CA GLU A 35 19.83 0.51 12.66
C GLU A 35 20.84 1.21 11.78
N PHE A 36 20.40 1.67 10.59
CA PHE A 36 21.23 2.52 9.76
C PHE A 36 21.65 3.74 10.57
N LEU A 37 20.75 4.57 11.08
CA LEU A 37 21.13 5.80 11.80
C LEU A 37 21.96 5.56 13.07
N ARG A 38 21.71 4.47 13.81
CA ARG A 38 22.39 4.16 15.10
C ARG A 38 23.77 3.54 14.96
N THR A 39 24.12 3.00 13.79
CA THR A 39 25.38 2.27 13.60
C THR A 39 26.27 2.92 12.54
N ASN A 40 27.53 2.53 12.50
CA ASN A 40 28.45 2.85 11.40
C ASN A 40 28.56 1.69 10.39
N ILE A 41 27.66 0.69 10.46
CA ILE A 41 27.64 -0.43 9.53
C ILE A 41 27.42 0.09 8.11
N ASN A 42 28.19 -0.45 7.16
CA ASN A 42 28.17 -0.09 5.74
C ASN A 42 28.50 1.40 5.45
N CYS A 43 29.03 2.15 6.42
CA CYS A 43 29.57 3.50 6.16
C CYS A 43 30.94 3.45 5.47
N ASP A 44 31.23 4.48 4.66
CA ASP A 44 32.60 4.83 4.31
C ASP A 44 33.34 5.34 5.58
N PRO A 45 34.39 4.66 6.04
CA PRO A 45 35.13 5.06 7.24
C PRO A 45 35.83 6.41 7.11
N LYS A 46 35.97 6.98 5.91
CA LYS A 46 36.50 8.34 5.68
C LYS A 46 35.45 9.44 5.88
N LYS A 47 34.18 9.05 6.02
CA LYS A 47 33.01 9.92 6.12
C LYS A 47 32.35 9.75 7.50
N THR A 48 33.11 10.02 8.57
CA THR A 48 32.72 9.71 9.96
C THR A 48 31.70 10.67 10.58
N SER A 49 31.44 11.83 9.98
CA SER A 49 30.50 12.83 10.52
C SER A 49 29.02 12.45 10.34
N TYR A 50 28.71 11.36 9.64
CA TYR A 50 27.33 11.02 9.29
C TYR A 50 26.61 10.13 10.29
N ARG A 51 27.29 9.23 11.02
CA ARG A 51 26.70 8.22 11.90
C ARG A 51 27.76 7.69 12.87
N PRO A 52 27.42 7.25 14.10
CA PRO A 52 26.07 7.03 14.63
C PRO A 52 25.38 8.32 15.09
N TRP A 53 24.06 8.39 14.95
CA TRP A 53 23.26 9.51 15.45
C TRP A 53 22.88 9.32 16.92
N PRO A 54 22.85 10.40 17.73
CA PRO A 54 22.30 10.32 19.07
C PRO A 54 20.80 10.06 19.01
N GLU A 55 20.27 9.38 20.03
CA GLU A 55 18.86 8.98 20.11
C GLU A 55 17.89 10.17 19.95
N ALA A 56 18.24 11.33 20.51
CA ALA A 56 17.44 12.55 20.37
C ALA A 56 17.33 13.03 18.91
N ALA A 57 18.38 12.87 18.10
CA ALA A 57 18.34 13.23 16.68
C ALA A 57 17.48 12.25 15.88
N ILE A 58 17.55 10.95 16.21
CA ILE A 58 16.71 9.92 15.58
C ILE A 58 15.23 10.16 15.91
N ARG A 59 14.90 10.40 17.18
CA ARG A 59 13.54 10.79 17.59
C ARG A 59 13.08 12.07 16.91
N GLY A 60 13.94 13.08 16.84
CA GLY A 60 13.65 14.33 16.13
C GLY A 60 13.32 14.08 14.67
N LEU A 61 14.07 13.21 13.98
CA LEU A 61 13.79 12.83 12.61
C LEU A 61 12.48 12.05 12.48
N GLN A 62 12.23 11.06 13.34
CA GLN A 62 10.97 10.29 13.37
C GLN A 62 9.75 11.21 13.49
N VAL A 63 9.81 12.19 14.40
CA VAL A 63 8.74 13.17 14.60
C VAL A 63 8.62 14.10 13.39
N ALA A 64 9.73 14.61 12.86
CA ALA A 64 9.72 15.53 11.73
C ALA A 64 9.18 14.88 10.44
N THR A 65 9.63 13.65 10.14
CA THR A 65 9.19 12.92 8.94
C THR A 65 7.86 12.21 9.14
N TYR A 66 7.41 12.02 10.38
CA TYR A 66 6.22 11.22 10.71
C TYR A 66 6.28 9.85 10.05
N SER A 67 7.43 9.19 10.10
CA SER A 67 7.51 7.80 9.68
C SER A 67 7.42 6.93 10.93
N PRO A 68 6.25 6.33 11.23
CA PRO A 68 6.12 5.39 12.35
C PRO A 68 6.88 4.09 12.08
N ALA A 69 7.50 3.96 10.91
CA ALA A 69 8.08 2.74 10.38
C ALA A 69 9.61 2.81 10.30
N PHE A 70 10.30 3.43 11.26
CA PHE A 70 11.77 3.43 11.27
C PHE A 70 12.39 2.04 11.46
N GLY A 71 11.58 1.06 11.85
CA GLY A 71 11.95 -0.36 11.83
C GLY A 71 11.97 -0.99 10.43
N THR A 72 11.36 -0.36 9.41
CA THR A 72 11.35 -0.92 8.06
C THR A 72 12.71 -0.82 7.39
N SER A 73 12.91 -1.64 6.36
CA SER A 73 14.11 -1.64 5.54
C SER A 73 14.47 -0.23 5.08
N LEU A 74 15.76 0.11 5.12
CA LEU A 74 16.26 1.38 4.61
C LEU A 74 15.90 1.58 3.13
N VAL A 75 15.91 0.49 2.35
CA VAL A 75 15.49 0.52 0.94
C VAL A 75 14.00 0.81 0.83
N GLU A 76 13.16 0.22 1.70
CA GLU A 76 11.72 0.49 1.75
C GLU A 76 11.46 1.98 2.00
N TYR A 77 12.22 2.59 2.91
CA TYR A 77 12.11 4.01 3.23
C TYR A 77 12.61 4.92 2.09
N LEU A 78 13.69 4.55 1.42
CA LEU A 78 14.32 5.39 0.39
C LEU A 78 13.67 5.26 -1.00
N ARG A 79 13.04 4.12 -1.32
CA ARG A 79 12.40 3.90 -2.63
C ARG A 79 11.38 4.97 -2.98
N ASP A 80 10.71 5.45 -1.96
CA ASP A 80 9.59 6.37 -2.02
C ASP A 80 10.11 7.75 -2.48
N ALA A 81 11.31 8.12 -2.00
CA ALA A 81 12.06 9.29 -2.47
C ALA A 81 12.70 9.07 -3.84
N LEU A 82 13.09 7.84 -4.19
CA LEU A 82 13.62 7.49 -5.52
C LEU A 82 12.55 7.57 -6.61
N GLY A 83 11.34 7.08 -6.32
CA GLY A 83 10.21 7.06 -7.25
C GLY A 83 9.52 8.41 -7.39
N GLU A 84 9.77 9.33 -6.44
CA GLU A 84 9.18 10.67 -6.41
C GLU A 84 7.64 10.65 -6.49
N TRP A 85 7.00 9.58 -6.03
CA TRP A 85 5.56 9.34 -6.22
C TRP A 85 4.65 10.35 -5.52
N TRP A 86 5.18 11.15 -4.59
CA TRP A 86 4.49 12.24 -3.91
C TRP A 86 4.86 13.65 -4.42
N LYS A 87 5.68 13.78 -5.47
CA LYS A 87 6.05 15.13 -5.97
C LYS A 87 4.81 15.89 -6.46
N ASN A 88 4.99 17.22 -6.58
CA ASN A 88 3.96 18.21 -6.85
C ASN A 88 3.00 17.79 -7.99
N ASP A 89 1.75 18.21 -7.88
CA ASP A 89 0.62 17.95 -8.80
C ASP A 89 -0.13 16.62 -8.63
N LEU A 90 -0.07 15.99 -7.44
CA LEU A 90 -0.98 14.89 -7.10
C LEU A 90 -2.44 15.30 -7.33
N GLN A 91 -3.14 14.52 -8.16
CA GLN A 91 -4.54 14.71 -8.48
C GLN A 91 -5.39 13.65 -7.78
N THR A 92 -6.59 14.05 -7.38
CA THR A 92 -7.64 13.12 -6.96
C THR A 92 -8.79 13.20 -7.97
N PRO A 93 -9.31 12.07 -8.48
CA PRO A 93 -10.52 12.08 -9.29
C PRO A 93 -11.67 12.74 -8.51
N VAL A 94 -12.33 13.72 -9.13
CA VAL A 94 -13.42 14.52 -8.53
C VAL A 94 -14.54 13.65 -7.97
N ASP A 95 -14.82 12.53 -8.64
CA ASP A 95 -15.89 11.60 -8.30
C ASP A 95 -15.43 10.41 -7.42
N GLY A 96 -14.20 10.46 -6.92
CA GLY A 96 -13.62 9.42 -6.05
C GLY A 96 -12.71 8.43 -6.78
N MET A 97 -11.74 7.87 -6.04
CA MET A 97 -10.73 6.95 -6.58
C MET A 97 -11.30 5.64 -7.16
N ASP A 98 -12.45 5.21 -6.66
CA ASP A 98 -13.14 3.99 -7.12
C ASP A 98 -13.69 4.11 -8.54
N THR A 99 -13.84 5.34 -9.05
CA THR A 99 -14.26 5.58 -10.44
C THR A 99 -13.28 5.01 -11.46
N ILE A 100 -11.98 4.97 -11.14
CA ILE A 100 -10.95 4.37 -12.01
C ILE A 100 -11.31 2.90 -12.28
N ALA A 101 -11.49 2.10 -11.22
CA ALA A 101 -11.85 0.69 -11.33
C ALA A 101 -13.24 0.49 -11.98
N LYS A 102 -14.23 1.32 -11.61
CA LYS A 102 -15.57 1.27 -12.20
C LYS A 102 -15.58 1.58 -13.69
N ASN A 103 -14.65 2.39 -14.19
CA ASN A 103 -14.56 2.70 -15.62
C ASN A 103 -14.02 1.53 -16.45
N PHE A 104 -13.11 0.70 -15.91
CA PHE A 104 -12.62 -0.50 -16.61
C PHE A 104 -13.72 -1.53 -16.89
N ILE A 105 -14.77 -1.57 -16.06
CA ILE A 105 -15.87 -2.53 -16.21
C ILE A 105 -17.04 -1.99 -17.04
N LYS A 106 -16.91 -0.81 -17.67
CA LYS A 106 -17.95 -0.29 -18.57
C LYS A 106 -17.83 -0.96 -19.95
N PRO A 107 -18.94 -1.36 -20.61
CA PRO A 107 -18.95 -2.16 -21.86
C PRO A 107 -18.23 -1.58 -23.09
N GLN A 108 -17.56 -0.42 -22.98
CA GLN A 108 -17.03 0.35 -24.12
C GLN A 108 -15.68 1.05 -23.83
N LEU A 109 -15.10 0.88 -22.64
CA LEU A 109 -13.92 1.66 -22.19
C LEU A 109 -12.68 0.81 -21.90
N GLY A 110 -12.78 -0.52 -22.00
CA GLY A 110 -11.68 -1.43 -21.61
C GLY A 110 -10.80 -1.96 -22.74
N THR A 111 -11.29 -1.99 -23.98
CA THR A 111 -10.56 -2.59 -25.12
C THR A 111 -11.11 -2.12 -26.48
N ASN A 112 -10.25 -2.06 -27.51
CA ASN A 112 -10.68 -1.82 -28.90
C ASN A 112 -11.43 -3.03 -29.51
N ASP A 113 -11.27 -4.21 -28.90
CA ASP A 113 -12.03 -5.41 -29.18
C ASP A 113 -13.36 -5.40 -28.43
N LYS A 114 -14.45 -5.16 -29.17
CA LYS A 114 -15.83 -5.11 -28.67
C LYS A 114 -16.36 -6.48 -28.24
N THR A 115 -15.61 -7.57 -28.43
CA THR A 115 -15.99 -8.91 -27.96
C THR A 115 -15.63 -9.15 -26.49
N ILE A 116 -14.81 -8.28 -25.89
CA ILE A 116 -14.37 -8.40 -24.49
C ILE A 116 -15.13 -7.39 -23.63
N ASP A 117 -16.22 -7.86 -23.00
CA ASP A 117 -17.00 -7.08 -22.02
C ASP A 117 -16.73 -7.59 -20.60
N LEU A 118 -15.87 -6.89 -19.85
CA LEU A 118 -15.51 -7.25 -18.47
C LEU A 118 -16.70 -7.24 -17.51
N SER A 119 -17.74 -6.44 -17.77
CA SER A 119 -18.93 -6.37 -16.89
C SER A 119 -19.63 -7.72 -16.75
N THR A 120 -19.57 -8.54 -17.80
CA THR A 120 -20.19 -9.87 -17.86
C THR A 120 -19.25 -11.00 -17.41
N LYS A 121 -17.98 -10.69 -17.15
CA LYS A 121 -16.94 -11.68 -16.79
C LYS A 121 -16.57 -11.67 -15.31
N ILE A 122 -17.04 -10.69 -14.55
CA ILE A 122 -16.78 -10.60 -13.10
C ILE A 122 -17.85 -11.39 -12.33
N THR A 123 -17.41 -12.28 -11.45
CA THR A 123 -18.28 -12.99 -10.51
C THR A 123 -18.06 -12.45 -9.11
N PHE A 124 -19.00 -11.65 -8.61
CA PHE A 124 -18.97 -11.13 -7.24
C PHE A 124 -19.40 -12.19 -6.21
N GLY A 125 -19.02 -11.96 -4.95
CA GLY A 125 -19.36 -12.86 -3.84
C GLY A 125 -18.66 -14.22 -3.89
N SER A 126 -17.67 -14.40 -4.75
CA SER A 126 -16.89 -15.64 -4.88
C SER A 126 -15.52 -15.51 -4.23
N LYS A 127 -15.33 -16.12 -3.06
CA LYS A 127 -14.03 -16.13 -2.35
C LYS A 127 -13.23 -17.36 -2.77
N VAL A 128 -12.12 -17.16 -3.48
CA VAL A 128 -11.18 -18.24 -3.84
C VAL A 128 -10.63 -18.89 -2.58
N ARG A 129 -10.58 -20.22 -2.56
CA ARG A 129 -10.05 -21.04 -1.46
C ARG A 129 -8.88 -21.91 -1.89
N THR A 130 -8.95 -22.46 -3.11
CA THR A 130 -7.91 -23.36 -3.59
C THR A 130 -7.47 -23.00 -5.00
N VAL A 131 -6.17 -23.15 -5.27
CA VAL A 131 -5.54 -23.03 -6.59
C VAL A 131 -4.60 -24.22 -6.79
N LYS A 132 -4.99 -25.20 -7.62
CA LYS A 132 -4.22 -26.43 -7.83
C LYS A 132 -3.75 -26.53 -9.27
N LYS A 133 -2.49 -26.90 -9.46
CA LYS A 133 -1.92 -27.23 -10.76
C LYS A 133 -2.35 -28.67 -11.10
N LYS A 134 -2.87 -28.85 -12.31
CA LYS A 134 -3.12 -30.13 -12.99
C LYS A 134 -2.23 -30.17 -14.21
N GLU A 135 -1.94 -31.36 -14.74
CA GLU A 135 -0.93 -31.59 -15.80
C GLU A 135 -0.75 -30.42 -16.78
N ASN A 136 -1.84 -29.99 -17.44
CA ASN A 136 -1.82 -28.87 -18.39
C ASN A 136 -2.79 -27.74 -18.04
N LYS A 137 -3.31 -27.68 -16.80
CA LYS A 137 -4.37 -26.73 -16.39
C LYS A 137 -4.23 -26.29 -14.95
N VAL A 138 -4.95 -25.23 -14.58
CA VAL A 138 -5.14 -24.79 -13.20
C VAL A 138 -6.60 -24.94 -12.82
N GLU A 139 -6.85 -25.55 -11.65
CA GLU A 139 -8.16 -25.61 -11.02
C GLU A 139 -8.25 -24.58 -9.89
N VAL A 140 -9.24 -23.69 -9.99
CA VAL A 140 -9.52 -22.68 -8.97
C VAL A 140 -10.88 -23.00 -8.35
N THR A 141 -10.92 -23.27 -7.04
CA THR A 141 -12.19 -23.45 -6.33
C THR A 141 -12.50 -22.20 -5.51
N ALA A 142 -13.69 -21.65 -5.73
CA ALA A 142 -14.20 -20.50 -4.99
C ALA A 142 -15.51 -20.86 -4.27
N ARG A 143 -15.68 -20.31 -3.07
CA ARG A 143 -16.91 -20.40 -2.29
C ARG A 143 -17.75 -19.15 -2.46
N ASN A 144 -19.02 -19.32 -2.79
CA ASN A 144 -19.96 -18.21 -2.73
C ASN A 144 -20.20 -17.81 -1.26
N ILE A 145 -19.99 -16.53 -0.93
CA ILE A 145 -20.05 -16.03 0.46
C ILE A 145 -21.49 -15.91 0.99
N ILE A 146 -22.50 -15.91 0.11
CA ILE A 146 -23.92 -15.82 0.46
C ILE A 146 -24.51 -17.22 0.62
N THR A 147 -24.34 -18.09 -0.38
CA THR A 147 -24.95 -19.43 -0.41
C THR A 147 -24.09 -20.51 0.25
N GLY A 148 -22.79 -20.26 0.44
CA GLY A 148 -21.84 -21.23 0.96
C GLY A 148 -21.44 -22.34 -0.03
N THR A 149 -21.98 -22.32 -1.26
CA THR A 149 -21.70 -23.34 -2.28
C THR A 149 -20.35 -23.13 -2.93
N ASP A 150 -19.64 -24.23 -3.18
CA ASP A 150 -18.36 -24.21 -3.89
C ASP A 150 -18.56 -24.35 -5.40
N ARG A 151 -17.73 -23.65 -6.17
CA ARG A 151 -17.64 -23.76 -7.63
C ARG A 151 -16.18 -23.87 -8.04
N THR A 152 -15.89 -24.85 -8.89
CA THR A 152 -14.55 -25.04 -9.46
C THR A 152 -14.53 -24.50 -10.89
N TYR A 153 -13.46 -23.78 -11.20
CA TYR A 153 -13.14 -23.24 -12.51
C TYR A 153 -11.85 -23.90 -13.00
N THR A 154 -11.75 -24.12 -14.30
CA THR A 154 -10.55 -24.67 -14.93
C THR A 154 -10.07 -23.70 -16.00
N ALA A 155 -8.78 -23.41 -16.01
CA ALA A 155 -8.13 -22.52 -16.98
C ALA A 155 -6.75 -23.07 -17.35
N ASP A 156 -6.15 -22.57 -18.42
CA ASP A 156 -4.79 -22.94 -18.81
C ASP A 156 -3.75 -22.25 -17.89
N ALA A 157 -4.06 -21.04 -17.40
CA ALA A 157 -3.28 -20.31 -16.41
C ALA A 157 -4.16 -19.43 -15.53
N VAL A 158 -3.59 -18.94 -14.41
CA VAL A 158 -4.25 -18.00 -13.50
C VAL A 158 -3.31 -16.84 -13.16
N ILE A 159 -3.86 -15.61 -13.12
CA ILE A 159 -3.21 -14.44 -12.52
C ILE A 159 -3.91 -14.16 -11.20
N ILE A 160 -3.13 -14.15 -10.10
CA ILE A 160 -3.63 -13.90 -8.76
C ILE A 160 -3.26 -12.47 -8.35
N THR A 161 -4.27 -11.64 -8.09
CA THR A 161 -4.14 -10.20 -7.81
C THR A 161 -4.54 -9.78 -6.39
N VAL A 162 -4.86 -10.75 -5.53
CA VAL A 162 -5.24 -10.46 -4.14
C VAL A 162 -4.01 -10.05 -3.31
N PRO A 163 -4.16 -9.25 -2.24
CA PRO A 163 -3.07 -8.95 -1.31
C PRO A 163 -2.42 -10.22 -0.76
N LEU A 164 -1.12 -10.17 -0.44
CA LEU A 164 -0.36 -11.36 -0.02
C LEU A 164 -0.89 -11.98 1.29
N THR A 165 -1.49 -11.15 2.14
CA THR A 165 -2.22 -11.55 3.36
C THR A 165 -3.41 -12.47 3.04
N ILE A 166 -4.12 -12.20 1.94
CA ILE A 166 -5.19 -13.04 1.42
C ILE A 166 -4.63 -14.27 0.70
N LEU A 167 -3.60 -14.09 -0.14
CA LEU A 167 -2.95 -15.19 -0.86
C LEU A 167 -2.43 -16.28 0.09
N ARG A 168 -1.89 -15.91 1.26
CA ARG A 168 -1.46 -16.85 2.30
C ARG A 168 -2.56 -17.81 2.76
N GLN A 169 -3.83 -17.42 2.67
CA GLN A 169 -4.98 -18.24 3.06
C GLN A 169 -5.48 -19.16 1.95
N ILE A 170 -5.00 -18.98 0.71
CA ILE A 170 -5.37 -19.82 -0.42
C ILE A 170 -4.53 -21.10 -0.36
N GLU A 171 -5.22 -22.24 -0.31
CA GLU A 171 -4.59 -23.56 -0.33
C GLU A 171 -4.22 -23.95 -1.76
N GLY A 172 -3.25 -24.86 -1.94
CA GLY A 172 -2.91 -25.37 -3.27
C GLY A 172 -1.42 -25.54 -3.56
N ASP A 173 -1.06 -25.46 -4.84
CA ASP A 173 0.30 -25.75 -5.31
C ASP A 173 1.13 -24.46 -5.43
N ILE A 174 1.26 -23.76 -4.29
CA ILE A 174 2.18 -22.62 -4.12
C ILE A 174 3.53 -23.20 -3.64
N PRO A 175 4.65 -22.91 -4.32
CA PRO A 175 5.99 -23.35 -3.94
C PRO A 175 6.37 -23.00 -2.49
N ASP A 176 7.16 -23.86 -1.84
CA ASP A 176 7.50 -23.71 -0.41
C ASP A 176 8.30 -22.44 -0.11
N ASP A 177 9.17 -22.00 -1.01
CA ASP A 177 9.89 -20.74 -0.91
C ASP A 177 8.91 -19.56 -0.91
N GLN A 178 7.96 -19.51 -1.86
CA GLN A 178 6.90 -18.51 -1.87
C GLN A 178 6.04 -18.57 -0.61
N ARG A 179 5.67 -19.78 -0.13
CA ARG A 179 4.93 -19.93 1.13
C ARG A 179 5.68 -19.35 2.33
N ASN A 180 7.00 -19.53 2.38
CA ASN A 180 7.81 -18.94 3.43
C ASN A 180 7.81 -17.41 3.37
N VAL A 181 7.86 -16.83 2.17
CA VAL A 181 7.72 -15.37 2.01
C VAL A 181 6.35 -14.90 2.50
N LEU A 182 5.27 -15.53 2.02
CA LEU A 182 3.88 -15.16 2.37
C LEU A 182 3.63 -15.21 3.89
N ARG A 183 4.31 -16.10 4.62
CA ARG A 183 4.17 -16.21 6.07
C ARG A 183 4.83 -15.05 6.84
N ASN A 184 5.88 -14.47 6.27
CA ASN A 184 6.77 -13.54 6.97
C ASN A 184 6.64 -12.10 6.49
N ILE A 185 6.14 -11.86 5.27
CA ILE A 185 6.05 -10.51 4.70
C ILE A 185 5.21 -9.58 5.58
N HIS A 186 5.72 -8.36 5.80
CA HIS A 186 5.04 -7.39 6.63
C HIS A 186 4.06 -6.55 5.81
N TYR A 187 2.85 -6.39 6.35
CA TYR A 187 1.82 -5.47 5.87
C TYR A 187 1.53 -4.45 6.96
N ARG A 188 1.44 -3.19 6.57
CA ARG A 188 1.15 -2.10 7.52
C ARG A 188 -0.33 -2.07 7.87
N ALA A 189 -0.62 -1.66 9.09
CA ALA A 189 -1.97 -1.26 9.46
C ALA A 189 -2.23 0.18 9.04
N SER A 190 -3.46 0.44 8.58
CA SER A 190 -3.96 1.79 8.36
C SER A 190 -5.45 1.86 8.65
N THR A 191 -5.85 2.95 9.30
CA THR A 191 -7.25 3.24 9.61
C THR A 191 -7.53 4.68 9.29
N LYS A 192 -8.62 4.92 8.56
CA LYS A 192 -9.14 6.27 8.29
C LYS A 192 -10.45 6.46 9.03
N VAL A 193 -10.55 7.55 9.78
CA VAL A 193 -11.83 8.05 10.31
C VAL A 193 -12.18 9.30 9.52
N VAL A 194 -13.21 9.20 8.68
CA VAL A 194 -13.69 10.28 7.82
C VAL A 194 -14.88 10.94 8.50
N LEU A 195 -14.86 12.26 8.64
CA LEU A 195 -15.84 13.03 9.40
C LEU A 195 -16.40 14.14 8.52
N GLN A 196 -17.71 14.13 8.29
CA GLN A 196 -18.41 15.22 7.63
C GLN A 196 -18.77 16.31 8.63
N CYS A 197 -18.51 17.56 8.24
CA CYS A 197 -18.81 18.76 9.01
C CYS A 197 -19.78 19.67 8.24
N LYS A 198 -20.61 20.42 8.98
CA LYS A 198 -21.57 21.43 8.46
C LYS A 198 -20.87 22.50 7.63
N SER A 199 -19.67 22.89 8.05
CA SER A 199 -18.84 23.85 7.34
C SER A 199 -17.36 23.44 7.30
N ARG A 200 -16.60 24.01 6.36
CA ARG A 200 -15.13 23.94 6.31
C ARG A 200 -14.50 24.96 7.26
N PHE A 201 -14.86 24.90 8.54
CA PHE A 201 -14.51 25.93 9.52
C PHE A 201 -12.99 26.13 9.69
N TRP A 202 -12.21 25.07 9.48
CA TRP A 202 -10.74 25.06 9.57
C TRP A 202 -10.07 25.93 8.51
N GLU A 203 -10.71 26.21 7.37
CA GLU A 203 -10.08 26.94 6.24
C GLU A 203 -9.58 28.34 6.63
N LYS A 204 -10.16 28.93 7.68
CA LYS A 204 -9.72 30.23 8.21
C LYS A 204 -8.36 30.17 8.90
N GLU A 205 -7.99 29.02 9.43
CA GLU A 205 -6.76 28.81 10.22
C GLU A 205 -5.69 28.09 9.40
N VAL A 206 -6.07 27.03 8.68
CA VAL A 206 -5.13 26.14 7.99
C VAL A 206 -5.11 26.34 6.47
N GLY A 207 -6.00 27.16 5.92
CA GLY A 207 -6.15 27.37 4.48
C GLY A 207 -6.87 26.23 3.76
N GLN A 208 -6.67 26.15 2.44
CA GLN A 208 -7.33 25.18 1.56
C GLN A 208 -6.43 23.96 1.35
N GLY A 209 -6.62 22.95 2.20
CA GLY A 209 -5.96 21.66 2.04
C GLY A 209 -4.85 21.40 3.06
N GLY A 210 -4.08 20.34 2.81
CA GLY A 210 -2.94 19.94 3.65
C GLY A 210 -3.35 19.10 4.85
N PHE A 211 -2.53 19.10 5.89
CA PHE A 211 -2.76 18.31 7.08
C PHE A 211 -2.00 18.86 8.30
N SER A 212 -2.54 18.60 9.48
CA SER A 212 -1.87 18.82 10.76
C SER A 212 -1.29 17.51 11.28
N LYS A 213 -0.11 17.61 11.90
CA LYS A 213 0.52 16.52 12.67
C LYS A 213 0.39 16.83 14.16
N THR A 214 0.13 15.82 14.96
CA THR A 214 -0.07 15.97 16.41
C THR A 214 0.44 14.75 17.17
N ASN A 215 0.77 14.93 18.45
CA ASN A 215 1.06 13.85 19.39
C ASN A 215 -0.20 13.30 20.07
N LEU A 216 -1.39 13.84 19.73
CA LEU A 216 -2.67 13.25 20.12
C LEU A 216 -2.85 11.88 19.44
N PRO A 217 -3.69 10.98 19.99
CA PRO A 217 -3.94 9.66 19.42
C PRO A 217 -4.36 9.66 17.94
N ILE A 218 -4.97 10.74 17.45
CA ILE A 218 -5.34 10.88 16.02
C ILE A 218 -4.13 10.96 15.08
N GLY A 219 -2.95 11.37 15.58
CA GLY A 219 -1.68 11.41 14.85
C GLY A 219 -1.61 12.42 13.71
N GLN A 220 -2.45 12.24 12.69
CA GLN A 220 -2.62 13.15 11.56
C GLN A 220 -4.09 13.51 11.34
N LEU A 221 -4.34 14.80 11.14
CA LEU A 221 -5.63 15.33 10.69
C LEU A 221 -5.46 15.94 9.31
N HIS A 222 -6.06 15.30 8.30
CA HIS A 222 -6.03 15.76 6.92
C HIS A 222 -7.22 16.66 6.63
N TYR A 223 -6.92 17.75 5.91
CA TYR A 223 -7.88 18.68 5.33
C TYR A 223 -7.85 18.44 3.82
N PRO A 224 -8.75 17.61 3.26
CA PRO A 224 -8.84 17.45 1.81
C PRO A 224 -9.06 18.81 1.16
N SER A 225 -8.25 19.12 0.14
CA SER A 225 -8.47 20.32 -0.67
C SER A 225 -9.87 20.26 -1.29
N PRO A 226 -10.62 21.36 -1.31
CA PRO A 226 -11.87 21.38 -2.05
C PRO A 226 -11.60 21.18 -3.55
N ASN A 227 -12.61 20.69 -4.29
CA ASN A 227 -12.58 20.70 -5.76
C ASN A 227 -12.34 22.13 -6.28
N ASP A 228 -11.87 22.24 -7.51
CA ASP A 228 -11.80 23.53 -8.22
C ASP A 228 -12.80 23.53 -9.41
N PRO A 229 -13.87 24.34 -9.38
CA PRO A 229 -14.28 25.22 -8.29
C PRO A 229 -14.84 24.43 -7.08
N PRO A 230 -14.78 25.01 -5.86
CA PRO A 230 -15.30 24.35 -4.67
C PRO A 230 -16.80 24.08 -4.82
N PRO A 231 -17.30 22.96 -4.27
CA PRO A 231 -18.73 22.68 -4.31
C PRO A 231 -19.50 23.84 -3.67
N PRO A 232 -20.70 24.18 -4.17
CA PRO A 232 -21.47 25.33 -3.70
C PRO A 232 -21.95 25.18 -2.25
N ASN A 233 -21.90 23.95 -1.71
CA ASN A 233 -22.20 23.69 -0.31
C ASN A 233 -21.01 24.07 0.60
N LYS A 234 -21.33 24.44 1.84
CA LYS A 234 -20.30 24.80 2.84
C LYS A 234 -19.68 23.58 3.50
N ARG A 235 -20.27 22.39 3.34
CA ARG A 235 -19.85 21.15 4.03
C ARG A 235 -18.43 20.78 3.66
N GLY A 236 -17.76 20.10 4.60
CA GLY A 236 -16.39 19.64 4.43
C GLY A 236 -16.18 18.27 5.01
N LEU A 237 -15.07 17.64 4.62
CA LEU A 237 -14.58 16.40 5.21
C LEU A 237 -13.30 16.68 5.98
N LEU A 238 -13.15 16.05 7.13
CA LEU A 238 -11.89 15.88 7.83
C LEU A 238 -11.54 14.40 7.83
N VAL A 239 -10.25 14.08 7.75
CA VAL A 239 -9.80 12.67 7.78
C VAL A 239 -8.71 12.50 8.83
N VAL A 240 -9.00 11.72 9.86
CA VAL A 240 -7.96 11.15 10.71
C VAL A 240 -7.31 10.04 9.91
N TYR A 241 -6.00 10.12 9.68
CA TYR A 241 -5.24 9.13 8.91
C TYR A 241 -4.17 8.47 9.77
N ALA A 242 -4.56 7.36 10.40
CA ALA A 242 -3.70 6.61 11.31
C ALA A 242 -2.94 5.49 10.60
N TRP A 243 -1.76 5.18 11.11
CA TRP A 243 -0.86 4.14 10.63
C TRP A 243 -0.35 3.29 11.78
N GLU A 244 0.07 2.05 11.49
CA GLU A 244 0.68 1.13 12.46
C GLU A 244 -0.15 0.95 13.74
N GLN A 245 0.47 1.12 14.91
CA GLN A 245 -0.16 0.91 16.20
C GLN A 245 -1.40 1.79 16.39
N ASP A 246 -1.34 3.06 15.97
CA ASP A 246 -2.47 3.99 16.07
C ASP A 246 -3.64 3.51 15.21
N ALA A 247 -3.35 2.99 14.02
CA ALA A 247 -4.35 2.41 13.15
C ALA A 247 -5.03 1.19 13.78
N LEU A 248 -4.27 0.31 14.43
CA LEU A 248 -4.82 -0.87 15.12
C LEU A 248 -5.70 -0.48 16.31
N ILE A 249 -5.33 0.57 17.05
CA ILE A 249 -6.14 1.09 18.16
C ILE A 249 -7.51 1.54 17.64
N PHE A 250 -7.54 2.45 16.65
CA PHE A 250 -8.82 2.88 16.05
C PHE A 250 -9.58 1.72 15.38
N GLY A 251 -8.87 0.83 14.68
CA GLY A 251 -9.47 -0.28 13.95
C GLY A 251 -10.04 -1.40 14.84
N SER A 252 -9.66 -1.44 16.12
CA SER A 252 -10.18 -2.38 17.11
C SER A 252 -11.46 -1.92 17.80
N GLN A 253 -11.79 -0.63 17.70
CA GLN A 253 -12.95 -0.03 18.34
C GLN A 253 -14.23 -0.27 17.52
N PRO A 254 -15.42 -0.35 18.16
CA PRO A 254 -16.68 -0.15 17.47
C PRO A 254 -16.67 1.17 16.71
N HIS A 255 -17.25 1.20 15.49
CA HIS A 255 -17.16 2.39 14.62
C HIS A 255 -17.64 3.68 15.29
N ALA A 256 -18.71 3.62 16.08
CA ALA A 256 -19.22 4.78 16.82
C ALA A 256 -18.19 5.31 17.84
N GLU A 257 -17.52 4.43 18.59
CA GLU A 257 -16.51 4.82 19.58
C GLU A 257 -15.24 5.41 18.93
N ALA A 258 -14.84 4.88 17.77
CA ALA A 258 -13.73 5.42 16.99
C ALA A 258 -14.05 6.83 16.45
N ILE A 259 -15.28 7.04 15.97
CA ILE A 259 -15.77 8.36 15.53
C ILE A 259 -15.79 9.34 16.71
N ASP A 260 -16.40 8.96 17.85
CA ASP A 260 -16.47 9.82 19.03
C ASP A 260 -15.09 10.16 19.58
N SER A 261 -14.17 9.19 19.56
CA SER A 261 -12.77 9.42 19.95
C SER A 261 -12.07 10.38 19.00
N ALA A 262 -12.24 10.21 17.69
CA ALA A 262 -11.67 11.13 16.71
C ALA A 262 -12.22 12.55 16.89
N VAL A 263 -13.54 12.72 17.04
CA VAL A 263 -14.17 14.02 17.30
C VAL A 263 -13.59 14.67 18.54
N ARG A 264 -13.53 13.96 19.67
CA ARG A 264 -12.98 14.48 20.94
C ARG A 264 -11.51 14.92 20.81
N GLU A 265 -10.68 14.16 20.12
CA GLU A 265 -9.28 14.52 19.92
C GLU A 265 -9.12 15.71 18.95
N ILE A 266 -9.96 15.80 17.91
CA ILE A 266 -9.98 16.95 17.00
C ILE A 266 -10.46 18.20 17.74
N THR A 267 -11.42 18.12 18.67
CA THR A 267 -11.89 19.27 19.48
C THR A 267 -10.75 19.97 20.22
N LYS A 268 -9.67 19.26 20.58
CA LYS A 268 -8.49 19.84 21.22
C LYS A 268 -7.67 20.74 20.30
N ILE A 269 -7.77 20.52 18.98
CA ILE A 269 -7.13 21.33 17.94
C ILE A 269 -8.11 22.40 17.44
N HIS A 270 -9.37 21.99 17.23
CA HIS A 270 -10.46 22.73 16.61
C HIS A 270 -11.70 22.71 17.52
N PRO A 271 -11.85 23.65 18.47
CA PRO A 271 -12.93 23.65 19.45
C PRO A 271 -14.36 23.64 18.85
N GLU A 272 -14.50 24.01 17.58
CA GLU A 272 -15.74 23.98 16.82
C GLU A 272 -16.23 22.58 16.45
N MET A 273 -15.36 21.58 16.51
CA MET A 273 -15.62 20.25 15.95
C MET A 273 -16.91 19.61 16.48
N GLU A 274 -17.17 19.68 17.79
CA GLU A 274 -18.36 19.05 18.38
C GLU A 274 -19.68 19.60 17.83
N ARG A 275 -19.75 20.91 17.57
CA ARG A 275 -20.95 21.55 17.01
C ARG A 275 -21.04 21.44 15.49
N GLU A 276 -19.90 21.26 14.82
CA GLU A 276 -19.80 21.19 13.36
C GLU A 276 -19.98 19.77 12.82
N PHE A 277 -19.70 18.74 13.62
CA PHE A 277 -19.83 17.34 13.22
C PHE A 277 -21.27 16.97 12.80
N GLU A 278 -21.41 16.21 11.71
CA GLU A 278 -22.70 15.66 11.24
C GLU A 278 -22.70 14.12 11.25
N VAL A 279 -21.71 13.49 10.62
CA VAL A 279 -21.64 12.04 10.46
C VAL A 279 -20.20 11.59 10.21
N GLY A 280 -19.87 10.37 10.61
CA GLY A 280 -18.54 9.78 10.41
C GLY A 280 -18.58 8.38 9.82
N MET A 281 -17.46 7.96 9.25
CA MET A 281 -17.21 6.60 8.76
C MET A 281 -15.79 6.16 9.14
N VAL A 282 -15.62 4.88 9.44
CA VAL A 282 -14.33 4.27 9.75
C VAL A 282 -14.02 3.22 8.70
N GLN A 283 -12.82 3.26 8.14
CA GLN A 283 -12.25 2.20 7.32
C GLN A 283 -10.94 1.72 7.96
N ALA A 284 -10.94 0.50 8.48
CA ALA A 284 -9.75 -0.14 9.06
C ALA A 284 -9.29 -1.29 8.15
N TRP A 285 -8.21 -1.08 7.41
CA TRP A 285 -7.77 -2.01 6.35
C TRP A 285 -7.33 -3.38 6.86
N PHE A 286 -6.82 -3.44 8.10
CA PHE A 286 -6.40 -4.71 8.71
C PHE A 286 -7.60 -5.58 9.13
N SER A 287 -8.75 -4.96 9.38
CA SER A 287 -10.01 -5.64 9.74
C SER A 287 -10.87 -5.97 8.51
N ASP A 288 -10.51 -5.44 7.33
CA ASP A 288 -11.21 -5.70 6.08
C ASP A 288 -10.93 -7.13 5.58
N ASN A 289 -11.97 -7.95 5.46
CA ASN A 289 -11.87 -9.35 5.04
C ASN A 289 -11.33 -9.58 3.62
N SER A 290 -11.32 -8.54 2.79
CA SER A 290 -10.81 -8.56 1.42
C SER A 290 -9.37 -8.05 1.29
N ALA A 291 -8.84 -7.38 2.33
CA ALA A 291 -7.50 -6.78 2.32
C ALA A 291 -6.59 -7.32 3.43
N GLN A 292 -7.05 -7.29 4.68
CA GLN A 292 -6.28 -7.68 5.88
C GLN A 292 -4.90 -7.02 5.98
N GLY A 293 -4.85 -5.75 5.60
CA GLY A 293 -3.63 -4.94 5.54
C GLY A 293 -3.82 -3.76 4.61
N ALA A 294 -3.10 -2.67 4.84
CA ALA A 294 -3.16 -1.49 3.97
C ALA A 294 -2.33 -1.70 2.70
N HIS A 295 -1.05 -2.02 2.89
CA HIS A 295 -0.12 -2.38 1.83
C HIS A 295 1.11 -3.06 2.44
N SER A 296 1.90 -3.75 1.61
CA SER A 296 3.18 -4.32 2.02
C SER A 296 4.18 -3.23 2.38
N CYS A 297 4.96 -3.46 3.44
CA CYS A 297 6.04 -2.58 3.81
C CYS A 297 7.22 -3.36 4.36
N LEU A 298 8.26 -3.46 3.56
CA LEU A 298 9.26 -4.49 3.74
C LEU A 298 10.16 -4.18 4.92
N GLN A 299 10.23 -5.13 5.85
CA GLN A 299 11.18 -5.14 6.95
C GLN A 299 12.57 -5.54 6.44
N PRO A 300 13.63 -5.38 7.24
CA PRO A 300 14.96 -5.86 6.89
C PRO A 300 14.94 -7.31 6.35
N TYR A 301 15.76 -7.57 5.33
CA TYR A 301 15.89 -8.86 4.62
C TYR A 301 14.70 -9.27 3.73
N GLN A 302 13.49 -8.69 3.90
CA GLN A 302 12.31 -9.10 3.13
C GLN A 302 12.37 -8.77 1.64
N TYR A 303 13.20 -7.81 1.23
CA TYR A 303 13.48 -7.58 -0.20
C TYR A 303 14.21 -8.75 -0.85
N ILE A 304 15.24 -9.26 -0.18
CA ILE A 304 16.18 -10.24 -0.72
C ILE A 304 15.53 -11.62 -0.74
N ASP A 305 14.94 -12.00 0.38
CA ASP A 305 14.36 -13.34 0.58
C ASP A 305 12.92 -13.39 0.04
N GLY A 306 12.23 -12.25 0.03
CA GLY A 306 10.81 -12.14 -0.28
C GLY A 306 10.50 -11.72 -1.71
N MET A 307 10.69 -10.44 -2.01
CA MET A 307 10.27 -9.84 -3.28
C MET A 307 10.86 -10.53 -4.49
N LYS A 308 12.16 -10.84 -4.46
CA LYS A 308 12.86 -11.53 -5.57
C LYS A 308 12.22 -12.89 -5.89
N THR A 309 11.76 -13.60 -4.86
CA THR A 309 11.08 -14.91 -4.98
C THR A 309 9.69 -14.73 -5.58
N LEU A 310 8.90 -13.78 -5.07
CA LEU A 310 7.50 -13.57 -5.51
C LEU A 310 7.37 -12.92 -6.88
N MET A 311 8.33 -12.09 -7.30
CA MET A 311 8.32 -11.42 -8.61
C MET A 311 8.75 -12.34 -9.77
N LYS A 312 9.25 -13.54 -9.48
CA LYS A 312 9.63 -14.49 -10.52
C LYS A 312 8.36 -15.05 -11.19
N PRO A 313 8.18 -14.88 -12.51
CA PRO A 313 7.03 -15.44 -13.21
C PRO A 313 7.12 -16.98 -13.22
N GLU A 314 6.01 -17.64 -12.92
CA GLU A 314 5.95 -19.10 -12.84
C GLU A 314 4.69 -19.64 -13.52
N HIS A 315 4.81 -20.15 -14.75
CA HIS A 315 3.68 -20.79 -15.40
C HIS A 315 3.26 -22.07 -14.62
N PRO A 316 1.96 -22.35 -14.45
CA PRO A 316 0.78 -21.63 -14.94
C PRO A 316 0.15 -20.64 -13.93
N VAL A 317 0.86 -20.23 -12.87
CA VAL A 317 0.35 -19.37 -11.79
C VAL A 317 1.19 -18.10 -11.65
N TYR A 318 0.63 -16.97 -12.09
CA TYR A 318 1.29 -15.68 -12.02
C TYR A 318 0.77 -14.86 -10.84
N LEU A 319 1.68 -14.18 -10.13
CA LEU A 319 1.33 -13.25 -9.05
C LEU A 319 1.43 -11.81 -9.56
N ALA A 320 0.47 -10.98 -9.16
CA ALA A 320 0.47 -9.55 -9.42
C ALA A 320 -0.25 -8.81 -8.27
N GLY A 321 -0.11 -7.49 -8.23
CA GLY A 321 -0.65 -6.64 -7.18
C GLY A 321 0.42 -5.70 -6.61
N GLU A 322 0.00 -4.78 -5.75
CA GLU A 322 0.89 -3.72 -5.24
C GLU A 322 2.17 -4.28 -4.61
N ALA A 323 2.09 -5.39 -3.89
CA ALA A 323 3.23 -6.02 -3.22
C ALA A 323 4.15 -6.83 -4.15
N ILE A 324 3.83 -6.92 -5.45
CA ILE A 324 4.66 -7.59 -6.47
C ILE A 324 5.34 -6.53 -7.34
N SER A 325 5.72 -5.39 -6.75
CA SER A 325 6.44 -4.32 -7.44
C SER A 325 7.52 -3.69 -6.56
N TYR A 326 8.24 -2.70 -7.10
CA TYR A 326 9.13 -1.85 -6.29
C TYR A 326 8.42 -0.61 -5.74
N SER A 327 7.14 -0.44 -6.08
CA SER A 327 6.26 0.69 -5.83
C SER A 327 5.10 0.32 -4.89
N ASN A 328 5.39 -0.55 -3.91
CA ASN A 328 4.40 -1.01 -2.94
C ASN A 328 3.75 0.19 -2.21
N GLY A 329 2.46 0.09 -1.91
CA GLY A 329 1.65 1.17 -1.36
C GLY A 329 1.09 2.15 -2.40
N TRP A 330 1.49 2.02 -3.68
CA TRP A 330 1.01 2.88 -4.78
C TRP A 330 0.24 2.07 -5.83
N ILE A 331 -0.77 2.70 -6.43
CA ILE A 331 -1.53 2.12 -7.55
C ILE A 331 -0.60 1.78 -8.74
N GLN A 332 0.46 2.57 -8.93
CA GLN A 332 1.51 2.30 -9.90
C GLN A 332 2.03 0.86 -9.80
N GLY A 333 2.31 0.38 -8.59
CA GLY A 333 2.82 -0.98 -8.38
C GLY A 333 1.84 -2.08 -8.73
N ALA A 334 0.56 -1.86 -8.44
CA ALA A 334 -0.49 -2.78 -8.87
C ALA A 334 -0.58 -2.85 -10.40
N ILE A 335 -0.47 -1.70 -11.10
CA ILE A 335 -0.53 -1.64 -12.57
C ILE A 335 0.71 -2.30 -13.20
N GLU A 336 1.91 -1.91 -12.77
CA GLU A 336 3.19 -2.44 -13.30
C GLU A 336 3.28 -3.96 -13.17
N SER A 337 2.95 -4.49 -11.99
CA SER A 337 2.97 -5.93 -11.74
C SER A 337 1.91 -6.69 -12.56
N CYS A 338 0.72 -6.13 -12.74
CA CYS A 338 -0.31 -6.73 -13.60
C CYS A 338 0.12 -6.77 -15.06
N LEU A 339 0.74 -5.69 -15.57
CA LEU A 339 1.28 -5.65 -16.93
C LEU A 339 2.39 -6.69 -17.11
N ASN A 340 3.29 -6.83 -16.13
CA ASN A 340 4.34 -7.83 -16.16
C ASN A 340 3.78 -9.27 -16.18
N ALA A 341 2.80 -9.58 -15.33
CA ALA A 341 2.14 -10.89 -15.31
C ALA A 341 1.42 -11.19 -16.63
N ALA A 342 0.68 -10.21 -17.18
CA ALA A 342 0.00 -10.35 -18.47
C ALA A 342 0.99 -10.57 -19.62
N TYR A 343 2.11 -9.85 -19.64
CA TYR A 343 3.18 -10.03 -20.62
C TYR A 343 3.77 -11.44 -20.55
N HIS A 344 4.06 -11.96 -19.36
CA HIS A 344 4.61 -13.31 -19.19
C HIS A 344 3.61 -14.42 -19.54
N LEU A 345 2.32 -14.22 -19.27
CA LEU A 345 1.26 -15.10 -19.73
C LEU A 345 1.25 -15.14 -21.26
N TYR A 346 1.14 -13.98 -21.91
CA TYR A 346 1.13 -13.87 -23.37
C TYR A 346 2.38 -14.48 -24.02
N SER A 347 3.57 -14.18 -23.48
CA SER A 347 4.85 -14.69 -24.02
C SER A 347 5.00 -16.20 -23.86
N HIS A 348 4.31 -16.81 -22.90
CA HIS A 348 4.29 -18.26 -22.74
C HIS A 348 3.42 -18.90 -23.82
N ASP A 349 2.25 -18.33 -24.11
CA ASP A 349 1.30 -18.85 -25.11
C ASP A 349 1.80 -18.74 -26.57
N GLN A 350 2.83 -17.91 -26.82
CA GLN A 350 3.48 -17.81 -28.14
C GLN A 350 4.57 -18.87 -28.38
N LYS A 351 4.95 -19.66 -27.37
CA LYS A 351 5.92 -20.76 -27.49
C LYS A 351 5.22 -22.08 -27.75
#